data_AF-A3VLI2-F1
#
_entry.id   AF-A3VLI2-F1
#
_cell.length_a   1.000
_cell.length_b   1.000
_cell.length_c   1.000
_cell.angle_alpha   90.00
_cell.angle_beta   90.00
_cell.angle_gamma   90.00
#
_symmetry.space_group_name_H-M   'P 1'
#
loop_
_entity.id
_entity.type
_entity.pdbx_description
1 polymer ?
#
loop_
_entity_poly.entity_id
_entity_poly.type
_entity_poly.pdbx_seq_one_letter_code
_entity_poly.pdbx_strand_id
1 'polypeptide(L)'
;MLGSNLPLNLVLSNCPEILIYAQGDIRSWHDLARLADIVRPMMGITVELWGAVMNIMGAIEASVVIAAMLERVTEIKNPGAYPRTLTMRSKEGLFSSSPMVMAFGRRSAAWGFTAVNSKQTAGQAGVAGAGVRRGEV
;
A
#
# COMPACT_ATOMS: atom_id res chain seq x y z
N MET A 1 6.22 -13.29 -8.70
CA MET A 1 5.62 -12.61 -7.54
C MET A 1 4.12 -12.61 -7.77
N LEU A 2 3.38 -13.41 -7.00
CA LEU A 2 1.93 -13.55 -7.16
C LEU A 2 1.29 -12.25 -6.64
N GLY A 3 0.73 -11.45 -7.56
CA GLY A 3 -0.14 -10.33 -7.19
C GLY A 3 -1.26 -10.85 -6.28
N SER A 4 -1.73 -9.99 -5.38
CA SER A 4 -2.87 -10.19 -4.48
C SER A 4 -3.76 -11.38 -4.88
N ASN A 5 -3.76 -12.45 -4.09
CA ASN A 5 -4.67 -13.59 -4.23
C ASN A 5 -6.07 -13.18 -3.74
N LEU A 6 -6.59 -12.09 -4.31
CA LEU A 6 -7.91 -11.54 -4.07
C LEU A 6 -8.66 -11.65 -5.39
N PRO A 7 -9.89 -12.18 -5.40
CA PRO A 7 -10.70 -12.13 -6.60
C PRO A 7 -11.12 -10.68 -6.89
N LEU A 8 -11.11 -10.29 -8.17
CA LEU A 8 -11.49 -8.94 -8.61
C LEU A 8 -12.82 -8.48 -8.00
N ASN A 9 -13.84 -9.35 -8.02
CA ASN A 9 -15.15 -9.05 -7.46
C ASN A 9 -15.11 -8.67 -5.98
N LEU A 10 -14.20 -9.25 -5.20
CA LEU A 10 -14.07 -8.90 -3.77
C LEU A 10 -13.48 -7.50 -3.63
N VAL A 11 -12.51 -7.11 -4.47
CA VAL A 11 -11.96 -5.76 -4.49
C VAL A 11 -13.05 -4.76 -4.87
N LEU A 12 -13.78 -4.99 -5.96
CA LEU A 12 -14.85 -4.10 -6.42
C LEU A 12 -15.98 -3.96 -5.39
N SER A 13 -16.31 -5.04 -4.69
CA SER A 13 -17.36 -5.03 -3.65
C SER A 13 -16.95 -4.24 -2.41
N ASN A 14 -15.65 -4.19 -2.09
CA ASN A 14 -15.14 -3.46 -0.93
C ASN A 14 -14.68 -2.03 -1.25
N CYS A 15 -14.40 -1.74 -2.53
CA CYS A 15 -13.97 -0.43 -3.01
C CYS A 15 -14.94 0.10 -4.08
N PRO A 16 -16.22 0.33 -3.77
CA PRO A 16 -17.21 0.79 -4.75
C PRO A 16 -16.94 2.21 -5.26
N GLU A 17 -16.22 3.08 -4.54
CA GLU A 17 -15.99 4.48 -4.96
C GLU A 17 -15.30 4.59 -6.32
N ILE A 18 -14.42 3.64 -6.66
CA ILE A 18 -13.74 3.66 -7.96
C ILE A 18 -14.70 3.43 -9.12
N LEU A 19 -15.81 2.71 -8.89
CA LEU A 19 -16.77 2.36 -9.94
C LEU A 19 -17.52 3.58 -10.49
N ILE A 20 -17.57 4.69 -9.75
CA ILE A 20 -18.16 5.95 -10.20
C ILE A 20 -17.47 6.48 -11.46
N TYR A 21 -16.18 6.15 -11.63
CA TYR A 21 -15.37 6.55 -12.79
C TYR A 21 -15.42 5.54 -13.94
N ALA A 22 -16.16 4.44 -13.80
CA ALA A 22 -16.29 3.43 -14.83
C ALA A 22 -17.26 3.90 -15.92
N GLN A 23 -16.87 3.70 -17.19
CA GLN A 23 -17.78 3.90 -18.34
C GLN A 23 -18.55 2.63 -18.71
N GLY A 24 -18.51 1.60 -17.86
CA GLY A 24 -19.12 0.29 -18.07
C GLY A 24 -18.72 -0.72 -16.98
N ASP A 25 -19.05 -1.99 -17.17
CA ASP A 25 -18.71 -3.04 -16.20
C ASP A 25 -17.21 -3.31 -16.12
N ILE A 26 -16.69 -3.45 -14.90
CA ILE A 26 -15.31 -3.88 -14.65
C ILE A 26 -15.27 -5.39 -14.61
N ARG A 27 -14.70 -6.03 -15.64
CA ARG A 27 -14.69 -7.50 -15.78
C ARG A 27 -13.28 -8.10 -15.71
N SER A 28 -12.26 -7.27 -15.79
CA SER A 28 -10.87 -7.68 -15.76
C SER A 28 -10.00 -6.75 -14.92
N TRP A 29 -8.83 -7.27 -14.51
CA TRP A 29 -7.80 -6.46 -13.86
C TRP A 29 -7.28 -5.32 -14.74
N HIS A 30 -7.33 -5.49 -16.06
CA HIS A 30 -6.94 -4.45 -17.01
C HIS A 30 -7.92 -3.28 -16.96
N ASP A 31 -9.22 -3.55 -16.83
CA ASP A 31 -10.24 -2.51 -16.67
C ASP A 31 -10.02 -1.74 -15.37
N LEU A 32 -9.74 -2.45 -14.27
CA LEU A 32 -9.42 -1.81 -12.99
C LEU A 32 -8.15 -0.95 -13.08
N ALA A 33 -7.10 -1.43 -13.77
CA ALA A 33 -5.87 -0.67 -13.97
C ALA A 33 -6.09 0.60 -14.80
N ARG A 34 -6.96 0.54 -15.81
CA ARG A 34 -7.37 1.73 -16.59
C ARG A 34 -8.08 2.74 -15.70
N LEU A 35 -9.00 2.30 -14.86
CA LEU A 35 -9.66 3.20 -13.90
C LEU A 35 -8.67 3.80 -12.91
N ALA A 36 -7.73 3.00 -12.40
CA ALA A 36 -6.71 3.49 -11.50
C ALA A 36 -5.87 4.62 -12.14
N ASP A 37 -5.56 4.53 -13.43
CA ASP A 37 -4.83 5.59 -14.15
C ASP A 37 -5.68 6.86 -14.36
N ILE A 38 -6.99 6.73 -14.51
CA ILE A 38 -7.92 7.86 -14.56
C ILE A 38 -8.02 8.54 -13.19
N VAL A 39 -8.01 7.75 -12.11
CA VAL A 39 -8.27 8.23 -10.74
C VAL A 39 -7.04 8.83 -10.07
N ARG A 40 -5.85 8.27 -10.31
CA ARG A 40 -4.61 8.68 -9.64
C ARG A 40 -4.32 10.21 -9.66
N PRO A 41 -4.65 11.00 -10.71
CA PRO A 41 -4.35 12.43 -10.71
C PRO A 41 -5.17 13.19 -9.66
N MET A 42 -6.39 12.72 -9.35
CA MET A 42 -7.24 13.30 -8.31
C MET A 42 -6.65 13.13 -6.91
N MET A 43 -5.75 12.15 -6.73
CA MET A 43 -5.00 11.93 -5.50
C MET A 43 -3.60 12.57 -5.51
N GLY A 44 -3.29 13.39 -6.53
CA GLY A 44 -1.98 14.05 -6.66
C GLY A 44 -0.84 13.10 -7.05
N ILE A 45 -1.15 11.94 -7.64
CA ILE A 45 -0.16 10.95 -8.06
C ILE A 45 0.24 11.23 -9.51
N THR A 46 1.49 11.63 -9.71
CA THR A 46 2.04 11.96 -11.04
C THR A 46 2.28 10.72 -11.90
N VAL A 47 2.48 10.92 -13.20
CA VAL A 47 2.76 9.84 -14.16
C VAL A 47 4.06 9.11 -13.77
N GLU A 48 5.08 9.86 -13.35
CA GLU A 48 6.39 9.31 -12.97
C GLU A 48 6.28 8.44 -11.72
N LEU A 49 5.54 8.91 -10.71
CA LEU A 49 5.31 8.14 -9.50
C LEU A 49 4.49 6.88 -9.79
N TRP A 50 3.48 6.99 -10.63
CA TRP A 50 2.64 5.86 -11.02
C TRP A 50 3.44 4.78 -11.76
N GLY A 51 4.29 5.18 -12.71
CA GLY A 51 5.19 4.27 -13.40
C GLY A 51 6.12 3.54 -12.42
N ALA A 52 6.68 4.25 -11.44
CA ALA A 52 7.51 3.62 -10.40
C ALA A 52 6.73 2.62 -9.55
N VAL A 53 5.50 2.95 -9.14
CA VAL A 53 4.62 2.08 -8.35
C VAL A 53 4.29 0.81 -9.14
N MET A 54 3.87 0.94 -10.40
CA MET A 54 3.56 -0.20 -11.27
C MET A 54 4.78 -1.09 -11.52
N ASN A 55 5.97 -0.51 -11.71
CA ASN A 55 7.20 -1.27 -11.92
C ASN A 55 7.60 -2.10 -10.68
N ILE A 56 7.25 -1.63 -9.48
CA ILE A 56 7.69 -2.26 -8.23
C ILE A 56 6.64 -3.24 -7.70
N MET A 57 5.37 -2.85 -7.67
CA MET A 57 4.29 -3.69 -7.13
C MET A 57 3.65 -4.59 -8.19
N GLY A 58 3.76 -4.21 -9.46
CA GLY A 58 2.96 -4.78 -10.55
C GLY A 58 1.61 -4.09 -10.70
N ALA A 59 1.03 -4.19 -11.91
CA ALA A 59 -0.18 -3.48 -12.28
C ALA A 59 -1.39 -3.85 -11.41
N ILE A 60 -1.59 -5.14 -11.11
CA ILE A 60 -2.72 -5.62 -10.29
C ILE A 60 -2.67 -4.99 -8.90
N GLU A 61 -1.56 -5.16 -8.21
CA GLU A 61 -1.37 -4.68 -6.83
C GLU A 61 -1.48 -3.16 -6.75
N ALA A 62 -0.86 -2.44 -7.69
CA ALA A 62 -0.93 -0.99 -7.79
C ALA A 62 -2.38 -0.52 -7.99
N SER A 63 -3.16 -1.22 -8.83
CA SER A 63 -4.56 -0.87 -9.09
C SER A 63 -5.45 -1.08 -7.86
N VAL A 64 -5.23 -2.17 -7.11
CA VAL A 64 -5.92 -2.42 -5.84
C VAL A 64 -5.60 -1.33 -4.82
N VAL A 65 -4.34 -0.90 -4.73
CA VAL A 65 -3.92 0.19 -3.84
C VAL A 65 -4.66 1.48 -4.16
N ILE A 66 -4.75 1.86 -5.44
CA ILE A 66 -5.47 3.07 -5.87
C ILE A 66 -6.96 2.98 -5.52
N ALA A 67 -7.62 1.85 -5.81
CA ALA A 67 -9.02 1.65 -5.48
C ALA A 67 -9.28 1.75 -3.96
N ALA A 68 -8.45 1.10 -3.16
CA ALA A 68 -8.57 1.13 -1.70
C ALA A 68 -8.22 2.51 -1.09
N MET A 69 -7.25 3.23 -1.68
CA MET A 69 -6.94 4.59 -1.26
C MET A 69 -8.09 5.55 -1.56
N LEU A 70 -8.71 5.43 -2.73
CA LEU A 70 -9.85 6.28 -3.11
C LEU A 70 -11.00 6.14 -2.11
N GLU A 71 -11.34 4.92 -1.72
CA GLU A 71 -12.41 4.61 -0.76
C GLU A 71 -12.26 5.35 0.59
N ARG A 72 -11.02 5.70 0.98
CA ARG A 72 -10.70 6.42 2.23
C ARG A 72 -9.82 7.64 1.99
N VAL A 73 -9.91 8.27 0.81
CA VAL A 73 -8.98 9.35 0.43
C VAL A 73 -9.04 10.52 1.41
N THR A 74 -10.20 10.77 2.01
CA THR A 74 -10.44 11.82 3.01
C THR A 74 -9.78 11.55 4.36
N GLU A 75 -9.45 10.29 4.67
CA GLU A 75 -8.73 9.89 5.88
C GLU A 75 -7.19 9.95 5.68
N ILE A 76 -6.72 10.03 4.43
CA ILE A 76 -5.30 10.03 4.10
C ILE A 76 -4.79 11.48 4.08
N LYS A 77 -3.89 11.81 5.02
CA LYS A 77 -3.30 13.16 5.12
C LYS A 77 -2.57 13.63 3.85
N ASN A 78 -1.87 12.72 3.18
CA ASN A 78 -1.13 13.04 1.96
C ASN A 78 -1.24 11.88 0.95
N PRO A 79 -2.31 11.87 0.13
CA PRO A 79 -2.56 10.82 -0.85
C PRO A 79 -1.47 10.70 -1.91
N GLY A 80 -0.82 11.80 -2.30
CA GLY A 80 0.23 11.78 -3.32
C GLY A 80 1.54 11.14 -2.85
N ALA A 81 1.92 11.33 -1.58
CA ALA A 81 3.12 10.70 -1.01
C ALA A 81 2.89 9.23 -0.62
N TYR A 82 1.63 8.86 -0.44
CA TYR A 82 1.22 7.58 0.13
C TYR A 82 1.75 6.34 -0.63
N PRO A 83 1.60 6.26 -1.97
CA PRO A 83 2.08 5.11 -2.74
C PRO A 83 3.59 4.95 -2.67
N ARG A 84 4.36 6.04 -2.47
CA ARG A 84 5.82 5.99 -2.36
C ARG A 84 6.25 5.18 -1.13
N THR A 85 5.59 5.41 -0.01
CA THR A 85 5.82 4.65 1.23
C THR A 85 5.49 3.17 1.06
N LEU A 86 4.35 2.87 0.41
CA LEU A 86 3.95 1.48 0.12
C LEU A 86 4.94 0.79 -0.82
N THR A 87 5.43 1.52 -1.81
CA THR A 87 6.40 1.05 -2.80
C THR A 87 7.72 0.67 -2.14
N MET A 88 8.21 1.48 -1.19
CA MET A 88 9.42 1.13 -0.42
C MET A 88 9.23 -0.17 0.38
N ARG A 89 8.09 -0.34 1.04
CA ARG A 89 7.78 -1.58 1.78
C ARG A 89 7.59 -2.79 0.88
N SER A 90 7.02 -2.59 -0.31
CA SER A 90 6.82 -3.66 -1.30
C SER A 90 8.16 -4.21 -1.81
N LYS A 91 9.16 -3.33 -2.04
CA LYS A 91 10.53 -3.76 -2.36
C LYS A 91 11.15 -4.68 -1.30
N GLU A 92 10.82 -4.44 -0.04
CA GLU A 92 11.30 -5.22 1.10
C GLU A 92 10.46 -6.50 1.34
N GLY A 93 9.41 -6.76 0.53
CA GLY A 93 8.48 -7.87 0.73
C GLY A 93 7.54 -7.68 1.94
N LEU A 94 7.47 -6.46 2.49
CA LEU A 94 6.73 -6.13 3.72
C LEU A 94 5.35 -5.52 3.44
N PHE A 95 4.85 -5.66 2.21
CA PHE A 95 3.58 -5.09 1.79
C PHE A 95 2.74 -6.08 0.97
N SER A 96 1.46 -6.11 1.29
CA SER A 96 0.39 -6.73 0.49
C SER A 96 -0.86 -5.87 0.62
N SER A 97 -1.65 -5.78 -0.44
CA SER A 97 -2.90 -5.04 -0.55
C SER A 97 -4.10 -5.79 0.06
N SER A 98 -3.99 -7.11 0.30
CA SER A 98 -5.11 -7.89 0.86
C SER A 98 -5.64 -7.36 2.20
N PRO A 99 -4.79 -6.99 3.17
CA PRO A 99 -5.26 -6.35 4.40
C PRO A 99 -5.92 -4.98 4.19
N MET A 100 -5.54 -4.23 3.15
CA MET A 100 -6.19 -2.95 2.83
C MET A 100 -7.63 -3.17 2.40
N VAL A 101 -7.86 -4.13 1.50
CA VAL A 101 -9.20 -4.49 1.02
C VAL A 101 -10.05 -5.12 2.12
N MET A 102 -9.45 -5.93 2.99
CA MET A 102 -10.19 -6.53 4.11
C MET A 102 -10.51 -5.55 5.25
N ALA A 103 -9.85 -4.38 5.31
CA ALA A 103 -10.07 -3.41 6.38
C ALA A 103 -11.41 -2.66 6.26
N PHE A 104 -12.05 -2.66 5.08
CA PHE A 104 -13.32 -1.96 4.87
C PHE A 104 -14.49 -2.53 5.66
N GLY A 105 -14.49 -3.84 5.96
CA GLY A 105 -15.48 -4.49 6.84
C GLY A 105 -15.46 -4.01 8.30
N ARG A 106 -14.41 -3.29 8.71
CA ARG A 106 -14.30 -2.64 10.03
C ARG A 106 -14.09 -1.15 9.82
N ARG A 107 -15.18 -0.37 9.83
CA ARG A 107 -15.18 1.11 9.73
C ARG A 107 -14.29 1.85 10.75
N SER A 108 -13.64 1.14 11.67
CA SER A 108 -12.73 1.68 12.69
C SER A 108 -11.31 1.11 12.61
N ALA A 109 -10.97 0.33 11.58
CA ALA A 109 -9.58 -0.02 11.34
C ALA A 109 -8.87 1.24 10.84
N ALA A 110 -8.27 2.01 11.77
CA ALA A 110 -7.23 2.96 11.44
C ALA A 110 -6.26 2.22 10.51
N TRP A 111 -5.90 2.84 9.39
CA TRP A 111 -4.91 2.30 8.47
C TRP A 111 -3.75 1.72 9.30
N GLY A 112 -3.67 0.39 9.36
CA GLY A 112 -2.84 -0.32 10.35
C GLY A 112 -1.34 -0.12 10.17
N PHE A 113 -0.92 0.76 9.27
CA PHE A 113 0.48 0.97 8.92
C PHE A 113 1.10 2.21 9.57
N THR A 114 0.38 2.91 10.45
CA THR A 114 1.03 3.80 11.45
C THR A 114 1.41 3.03 12.73
N ALA A 115 0.84 1.84 12.98
CA ALA A 115 1.03 1.10 14.24
C ALA A 115 1.89 -0.18 14.14
N VAL A 116 2.29 -0.61 12.93
CA VAL A 116 3.32 -1.64 12.73
C VAL A 116 4.50 -1.00 12.01
N ASN A 117 5.37 -0.35 12.80
CA ASN A 117 6.84 -0.44 12.73
C ASN A 117 7.53 0.75 13.43
N SER A 118 7.22 1.00 14.71
CA SER A 118 8.07 1.82 15.58
C SER A 118 9.11 1.00 16.36
N LYS A 119 9.18 -0.33 16.16
CA LYS A 119 10.04 -1.22 16.95
C LYS A 119 11.01 -2.13 16.16
N GLN A 120 11.18 -1.98 14.85
CA GLN A 120 12.13 -2.83 14.09
C GLN A 120 13.38 -2.09 13.56
N THR A 121 13.60 -0.83 13.94
CA THR A 121 14.87 -0.10 13.73
C THR A 121 15.78 -0.08 14.96
N ALA A 122 15.46 -0.84 16.01
CA ALA A 122 16.34 -1.06 17.16
C ALA A 122 16.77 -2.53 17.22
N GLY A 123 17.55 -2.98 16.25
CA GLY A 123 17.92 -4.40 16.21
C GLY A 123 18.89 -4.80 15.10
N GLN A 124 19.79 -3.93 14.66
CA GLN A 124 20.98 -4.32 13.89
C GLN A 124 22.01 -3.18 13.87
N ALA A 125 22.63 -2.95 15.03
CA ALA A 125 23.97 -2.41 15.11
C ALA A 125 24.78 -3.43 15.91
N GLY A 126 25.41 -4.34 15.19
CA GLY A 126 26.35 -5.30 15.76
C GLY A 126 27.61 -4.58 16.25
N VAL A 127 28.03 -5.00 17.44
CA VAL A 127 29.42 -5.23 17.85
C VAL A 127 30.42 -4.06 17.78
N ALA A 128 30.54 -3.33 18.89
CA ALA A 128 31.81 -2.70 19.26
C ALA A 128 31.96 -2.63 20.79
N GLY A 129 32.97 -3.32 21.32
CA GLY A 129 33.66 -2.94 22.56
C GLY A 129 33.09 -3.46 23.88
N ALA A 130 33.35 -4.73 24.20
CA ALA A 130 33.29 -5.22 25.57
C ALA A 130 34.36 -4.50 26.43
N GLY A 131 33.91 -3.60 27.31
CA GLY A 131 34.72 -3.10 28.42
C GLY A 131 34.76 -4.13 29.54
N VAL A 132 35.88 -4.84 29.68
CA VAL A 132 36.16 -5.69 30.86
C VAL A 132 36.56 -4.79 32.02
N ARG A 133 35.86 -5.00 33.14
CA ARG A 133 36.07 -4.33 34.42
C ARG A 133 37.24 -4.95 35.18
N ARG A 134 38.07 -4.08 35.77
CA ARG A 134 38.50 -4.06 37.19
C ARG A 134 38.54 -5.41 37.96
N GLY A 135 39.75 -5.86 38.28
CA GLY A 135 40.12 -6.38 39.62
C GLY A 135 41.35 -5.55 40.05
N GLU A 136 41.43 -4.91 41.21
CA GLU A 136 41.35 -5.43 42.58
C GLU A 136 42.36 -6.56 42.82
N VAL A 137 43.60 -6.16 43.17
CA VAL A 137 44.29 -6.43 44.44
C VAL A 137 45.32 -5.32 44.70
#